data_AF-A0A1N6KUI6-F1
#
_entry.id   AF-A0A1N6KUI6-F1
#
_cell.length_a   1.000
_cell.length_b   1.000
_cell.length_c   1.000
_cell.angle_alpha   90.00
_cell.angle_beta   90.00
_cell.angle_gamma   90.00
#
_symmetry.space_group_name_H-M   'P 1'
#
loop_
_entity.id
_entity.type
_entity.pdbx_description
1 polymer ?
#
loop_
_entity_poly.entity_id
_entity_poly.type
_entity_poly.pdbx_seq_one_letter_code
_entity_poly.pdbx_strand_id
1 'polypeptide(L)'
;MRTLERPPIAPNSSGARNVPYLNLEDAIEKARILFQKAKRSAIHLSTAANYLGYSPKASSVSLVVSALKKYGLAVDEGSAEGRRVKLTELGFQIVADSREHSPDRDEKIRHAALLPKAHRELWEHYGPHFPDDNTIEVYLKLERSYTADAARHAVRVYRATILYAGLNEAGILGDVAADEADTDSAVPERPTDARSPMDRQMDRQNPSTEWTAPTNASPVRTLSFPLKGSRSFDLRFPANLTKEDFEIIGDFLKVWERQFVATE
;
A
#
# COMPACT_ATOMS: atom_id res chain seq x y z
N MET A 1 -45.73 13.62 0.12
CA MET A 1 -44.43 12.95 -0.01
C MET A 1 -43.53 13.44 1.11
N ARG A 2 -43.39 12.67 2.20
CA ARG A 2 -42.48 13.00 3.31
C ARG A 2 -41.13 12.36 3.01
N THR A 3 -40.14 13.20 2.73
CA THR A 3 -38.73 12.83 2.70
C THR A 3 -38.35 12.28 4.07
N LEU A 4 -38.04 10.98 4.14
CA LEU A 4 -37.41 10.37 5.30
C LEU A 4 -35.97 10.86 5.34
N GLU A 5 -35.72 11.96 6.04
CA GLU A 5 -34.37 12.26 6.51
C GLU A 5 -33.94 11.11 7.42
N ARG A 6 -33.00 10.29 6.94
CA ARG A 6 -32.36 9.27 7.76
C ARG A 6 -31.64 9.99 8.91
N PRO A 7 -31.83 9.57 10.17
CA PRO A 7 -31.11 10.17 11.29
C PRO A 7 -29.59 9.98 11.12
N PRO A 8 -28.76 10.92 11.60
CA PRO A 8 -27.31 10.82 11.52
C PRO A 8 -26.87 9.56 12.26
N ILE A 9 -26.24 8.64 11.52
CA ILE A 9 -25.70 7.40 12.06
C ILE A 9 -24.56 7.79 13.01
N ALA A 10 -24.64 7.37 14.28
CA ALA A 10 -23.55 7.58 15.24
C ALA A 10 -22.23 7.01 14.67
N PRO A 11 -21.07 7.65 14.91
CA PRO A 11 -19.77 7.19 14.42
C PRO A 11 -19.52 5.76 14.89
N ASN A 12 -19.78 4.80 14.02
CA ASN A 12 -19.61 3.39 14.34
C ASN A 12 -18.25 2.93 13.80
N SER A 13 -17.42 2.37 14.68
CA SER A 13 -16.18 1.69 14.29
C SER A 13 -16.43 0.36 13.58
N SER A 14 -17.71 0.02 13.32
CA SER A 14 -18.12 -1.26 12.75
C SER A 14 -17.70 -1.39 11.29
N GLY A 15 -17.75 -0.31 10.51
CA GLY A 15 -17.18 -0.28 9.16
C GLY A 15 -15.65 -0.41 9.19
N ALA A 16 -14.98 0.34 10.07
CA ALA A 16 -13.54 0.25 10.29
C ALA A 16 -13.07 -1.16 10.68
N ARG A 17 -13.88 -1.92 11.41
CA ARG A 17 -13.59 -3.33 11.75
C ARG A 17 -13.46 -4.22 10.50
N ASN A 18 -14.09 -3.86 9.39
CA ASN A 18 -14.03 -4.63 8.14
C ASN A 18 -12.81 -4.29 7.28
N VAL A 19 -12.09 -3.21 7.59
CA VAL A 19 -10.86 -2.81 6.91
C VAL A 19 -9.72 -3.74 7.35
N PRO A 20 -8.95 -4.34 6.43
CA PRO A 20 -7.77 -5.10 6.79
C PRO A 20 -6.72 -4.25 7.55
N TYR A 21 -5.98 -4.88 8.46
CA TYR A 21 -4.90 -4.19 9.18
C TYR A 21 -3.68 -3.92 8.28
N LEU A 22 -3.45 -4.78 7.29
CA LEU A 22 -2.36 -4.72 6.31
C LEU A 22 -2.92 -4.57 4.90
N ASN A 23 -2.13 -4.04 3.97
CA ASN A 23 -2.44 -4.13 2.53
C ASN A 23 -2.30 -5.60 2.04
N LEU A 24 -2.77 -5.88 0.83
CA LEU A 24 -2.74 -7.24 0.28
C LEU A 24 -1.31 -7.75 0.05
N GLU A 25 -0.38 -6.90 -0.38
CA GLU A 25 1.02 -7.27 -0.61
C GLU A 25 1.69 -7.79 0.67
N ASP A 26 1.63 -7.00 1.74
CA ASP A 26 2.12 -7.37 3.07
C ASP A 26 1.44 -8.65 3.58
N ALA A 27 0.13 -8.78 3.32
CA ALA A 27 -0.63 -9.97 3.71
C ALA A 27 -0.14 -11.23 2.95
N ILE A 28 0.13 -11.13 1.65
CA ILE A 28 0.68 -12.22 0.85
C ILE A 28 2.10 -12.56 1.33
N GLU A 29 2.91 -11.58 1.67
CA GLU A 29 4.25 -11.80 2.24
C GLU A 29 4.16 -12.59 3.57
N LYS A 30 3.25 -12.20 4.48
CA LYS A 30 3.04 -12.95 5.73
C LYS A 30 2.51 -14.35 5.47
N ALA A 31 1.60 -14.52 4.52
CA ALA A 31 1.13 -15.84 4.09
C ALA A 31 2.28 -16.70 3.52
N ARG A 32 3.21 -16.11 2.76
CA ARG A 32 4.39 -16.78 2.22
C ARG A 32 5.31 -17.28 3.32
N ILE A 33 5.56 -16.48 4.36
CA ILE A 33 6.35 -16.91 5.53
C ILE A 33 5.69 -18.12 6.21
N LEU A 34 4.37 -18.06 6.43
CA LEU A 34 3.63 -19.18 7.00
C LEU A 34 3.70 -20.42 6.11
N PHE A 35 3.60 -20.26 4.79
CA PHE A 35 3.73 -21.37 3.84
C PHE A 35 5.13 -22.00 3.90
N GLN A 36 6.19 -21.19 3.94
CA GLN A 36 7.56 -21.71 3.99
C GLN A 36 7.83 -22.53 5.26
N LYS A 37 7.29 -22.09 6.40
CA LYS A 37 7.53 -22.73 7.71
C LYS A 37 6.56 -23.86 8.05
N ALA A 38 5.28 -23.74 7.68
CA ALA A 38 4.21 -24.66 8.08
C ALA A 38 3.55 -25.40 6.90
N LYS A 39 3.86 -25.02 5.65
CA LYS A 39 3.23 -25.57 4.44
C LYS A 39 1.71 -25.43 4.51
N ARG A 40 0.99 -26.56 4.49
CA ARG A 40 -0.49 -26.62 4.57
C ARG A 40 -1.01 -27.00 5.96
N SER A 41 -0.13 -27.16 6.94
CA SER A 41 -0.50 -27.61 8.28
C SER A 41 -1.19 -26.50 9.08
N ALA A 42 -2.21 -26.87 9.84
CA ALA A 42 -2.81 -25.98 10.84
C ALA A 42 -1.89 -25.87 12.06
N ILE A 43 -1.45 -24.65 12.37
CA ILE A 43 -0.51 -24.37 13.48
C ILE A 43 -1.16 -23.51 14.56
N HIS A 44 -0.73 -23.64 15.80
CA HIS A 44 -1.23 -22.77 16.88
C HIS A 44 -0.90 -21.30 16.62
N LEU A 45 -1.77 -20.39 17.07
CA LEU A 45 -1.55 -18.95 16.91
C LEU A 45 -0.20 -18.49 17.49
N SER A 46 0.23 -19.08 18.60
CA SER A 46 1.55 -18.82 19.21
C SER A 46 2.71 -19.23 18.30
N THR A 47 2.59 -20.37 17.61
CA THR A 47 3.57 -20.82 16.61
C THR A 47 3.59 -19.89 15.39
N ALA A 48 2.42 -19.49 14.90
CA ALA A 48 2.31 -18.53 13.81
C ALA A 48 2.95 -17.18 14.17
N ALA A 49 2.76 -16.70 15.41
CA ALA A 49 3.40 -15.48 15.90
C ALA A 49 4.93 -15.57 15.81
N ASN A 50 5.52 -16.68 16.28
CA ASN A 50 6.96 -16.90 16.23
C ASN A 50 7.48 -16.90 14.78
N TYR A 51 6.79 -17.57 13.85
CA TYR A 51 7.20 -17.57 12.43
C TYR A 51 7.14 -16.20 11.79
N LEU A 52 6.17 -15.38 12.18
CA LEU A 52 5.99 -14.02 11.68
C LEU A 52 6.85 -12.98 12.40
N GLY A 53 7.67 -13.37 13.37
CA GLY A 53 8.54 -12.47 14.14
C GLY A 53 7.82 -11.64 15.21
N TYR A 54 6.62 -12.06 15.64
CA TYR A 54 5.86 -11.40 16.71
C TYR A 54 5.96 -12.18 18.02
N SER A 55 5.86 -11.46 19.14
CA SER A 55 5.67 -12.09 20.44
C SER A 55 4.33 -12.85 20.48
N PRO A 56 4.28 -14.10 20.99
CA PRO A 56 3.04 -14.89 21.08
C PRO A 56 1.91 -14.24 21.88
N LYS A 57 2.25 -13.31 22.78
CA LYS A 57 1.28 -12.56 23.61
C LYS A 57 0.86 -11.22 22.98
N ALA A 58 1.46 -10.83 21.86
CA ALA A 58 1.18 -9.54 21.25
C ALA A 58 -0.17 -9.54 20.54
N SER A 59 -1.02 -8.56 20.83
CA SER A 59 -2.30 -8.39 20.12
C SER A 59 -2.14 -8.13 18.62
N SER A 60 -0.96 -7.69 18.18
CA SER A 60 -0.63 -7.43 16.77
C SER A 60 -0.73 -8.68 15.90
N VAL A 61 -0.34 -9.87 16.39
CA VAL A 61 -0.47 -11.10 15.58
C VAL A 61 -1.93 -11.41 15.26
N SER A 62 -2.85 -11.13 16.19
CA SER A 62 -4.27 -11.31 15.94
C SER A 62 -4.80 -10.36 14.87
N LEU A 63 -4.25 -9.15 14.77
CA LEU A 63 -4.58 -8.19 13.71
C LEU A 63 -4.06 -8.66 12.34
N VAL A 64 -2.82 -9.18 12.30
CA VAL A 64 -2.24 -9.77 11.08
C VAL A 64 -3.06 -10.96 10.60
N VAL A 65 -3.36 -11.91 11.48
CA VAL A 65 -4.19 -13.09 11.13
C VAL A 65 -5.61 -12.66 10.72
N SER A 66 -6.18 -11.64 11.35
CA SER A 66 -7.47 -11.06 10.94
C SER A 66 -7.40 -10.46 9.53
N ALA A 67 -6.30 -9.78 9.18
CA ALA A 67 -6.09 -9.26 7.82
C ALA A 67 -5.99 -10.40 6.79
N LEU A 68 -5.18 -11.43 7.08
CA LEU A 68 -5.08 -12.63 6.22
C LEU A 68 -6.44 -13.28 5.97
N LYS A 69 -7.28 -13.37 7.01
CA LYS A 69 -8.65 -13.88 6.90
C LYS A 69 -9.55 -13.03 6.02
N LYS A 70 -9.46 -11.69 6.14
CA LYS A 70 -10.26 -10.76 5.32
C LYS A 70 -9.95 -10.86 3.83
N TYR A 71 -8.68 -11.09 3.49
CA TYR A 71 -8.24 -11.35 2.11
C TYR A 71 -8.46 -12.81 1.68
N GLY A 72 -9.04 -13.66 2.54
CA GLY A 72 -9.27 -15.06 2.24
C GLY A 72 -7.99 -15.89 2.09
N LEU A 73 -6.84 -15.42 2.59
CA LEU A 73 -5.54 -16.10 2.50
C LEU A 73 -5.34 -17.16 3.60
N ALA A 74 -5.95 -16.93 4.76
CA ALA A 74 -5.89 -17.83 5.89
C ALA A 74 -7.26 -18.02 6.55
N VAL A 75 -7.40 -19.11 7.28
CA VAL A 75 -8.56 -19.43 8.11
C VAL A 75 -8.07 -19.82 9.49
N ASP A 76 -8.85 -19.48 10.52
CA ASP A 76 -8.64 -19.98 11.86
C ASP A 76 -9.63 -21.11 12.18
N GLU A 77 -9.13 -22.09 12.95
CA GLU A 77 -9.90 -23.23 13.42
C GLU A 77 -9.79 -23.34 14.93
N GLY A 78 -10.85 -23.82 15.57
CA GLY A 78 -10.92 -23.91 17.04
C GLY A 78 -11.21 -22.59 17.74
N SER A 79 -11.21 -22.62 19.07
CA SER A 79 -11.54 -21.48 19.92
C SER A 79 -10.55 -21.33 21.07
N ALA A 80 -10.39 -20.09 21.57
CA ALA A 80 -9.54 -19.75 22.71
C ALA A 80 -8.10 -20.27 22.59
N GLU A 81 -7.63 -21.09 23.53
CA GLU A 81 -6.27 -21.65 23.56
C GLU A 81 -6.00 -22.65 22.43
N GLY A 82 -7.06 -23.28 21.89
CA GLY A 82 -6.98 -24.20 20.77
C GLY A 82 -6.97 -23.52 19.40
N ARG A 83 -6.93 -22.18 19.34
CA ARG A 83 -6.99 -21.44 18.06
C ARG A 83 -5.78 -21.76 17.20
N ARG A 84 -6.04 -22.36 16.05
CA ARG A 84 -5.07 -22.68 15.00
C ARG A 84 -5.32 -21.83 13.77
N VAL A 85 -4.27 -21.63 12.99
CA VAL A 85 -4.29 -20.88 11.74
C VAL A 85 -3.73 -21.79 10.65
N LYS A 86 -4.40 -21.82 9.49
CA LYS A 86 -3.93 -22.50 8.28
C LYS A 86 -4.17 -21.63 7.06
N LEU A 87 -3.40 -21.85 6.00
CA LEU A 87 -3.67 -21.22 4.71
C LEU A 87 -4.95 -21.81 4.11
N THR A 88 -5.71 -20.98 3.43
CA THR A 88 -6.81 -21.43 2.57
C THR A 88 -6.25 -21.98 1.25
N GLU A 89 -7.10 -22.59 0.43
CA GLU A 89 -6.69 -23.01 -0.91
C GLU A 89 -6.28 -21.80 -1.77
N LEU A 90 -7.03 -20.69 -1.70
CA LEU A 90 -6.68 -19.43 -2.38
C LEU A 90 -5.30 -18.91 -1.92
N GLY A 91 -5.08 -18.83 -0.61
CA GLY A 91 -3.81 -18.36 -0.05
C GLY A 91 -2.64 -19.25 -0.44
N PHE A 92 -2.84 -20.57 -0.44
CA PHE A 92 -1.85 -21.53 -0.92
C PHE A 92 -1.52 -21.32 -2.40
N GLN A 93 -2.53 -21.22 -3.28
CA GLN A 93 -2.32 -21.07 -4.73
C GLN A 93 -1.54 -19.78 -5.05
N ILE A 94 -1.80 -18.69 -4.35
CA ILE A 94 -1.09 -17.40 -4.55
C ILE A 94 0.38 -17.49 -4.12
N VAL A 95 0.69 -18.15 -3.01
CA VAL A 95 2.06 -18.18 -2.44
C VAL A 95 2.93 -19.32 -2.97
N ALA A 96 2.31 -20.41 -3.43
CA ALA A 96 3.00 -21.55 -4.03
C ALA A 96 3.44 -21.27 -5.47
N ASP A 97 2.72 -20.39 -6.17
CA ASP A 97 3.10 -19.95 -7.51
C ASP A 97 4.23 -18.90 -7.44
N SER A 98 5.40 -19.28 -7.95
CA SER A 98 6.62 -18.46 -7.98
C SER A 98 7.03 -18.04 -9.38
N ARG A 99 6.15 -18.24 -10.38
CA ARG A 99 6.42 -17.82 -11.77
C ARG A 99 6.36 -16.30 -11.86
N GLU A 100 7.25 -15.73 -12.68
CA GLU A 100 7.31 -14.28 -12.91
C GLU A 100 6.08 -13.77 -13.67
N HIS A 101 5.61 -14.54 -14.65
CA HIS A 101 4.33 -14.32 -15.32
C HIS A 101 3.36 -15.44 -14.97
N SER A 102 2.28 -15.09 -14.28
CA SER A 102 1.23 -16.04 -13.93
C SER A 102 -0.15 -15.36 -13.92
N PRO A 103 -0.86 -15.36 -15.06
CA PRO A 103 -2.19 -14.75 -15.13
C PRO A 103 -3.17 -15.38 -14.13
N ASP A 104 -3.06 -16.69 -13.92
CA ASP A 104 -3.79 -17.44 -12.89
C ASP A 104 -3.57 -16.88 -11.48
N ARG A 105 -2.34 -16.49 -11.14
CA ARG A 105 -2.00 -15.92 -9.83
C ARG A 105 -2.53 -14.50 -9.72
N ASP A 106 -2.40 -13.72 -10.79
CA ASP A 106 -2.83 -12.33 -10.83
C ASP A 106 -4.35 -12.21 -10.68
N GLU A 107 -5.12 -13.10 -11.33
CA GLU A 107 -6.57 -13.21 -11.12
C GLU A 107 -6.92 -13.54 -9.66
N LYS A 108 -6.18 -14.45 -9.02
CA LYS A 108 -6.39 -14.79 -7.60
C LYS A 108 -6.06 -13.62 -6.68
N ILE A 109 -5.06 -12.80 -7.02
CA ILE A 109 -4.70 -11.57 -6.30
C ILE A 109 -5.81 -10.53 -6.48
N ARG A 110 -6.31 -10.30 -7.70
CA ARG A 110 -7.47 -9.43 -7.97
C ARG A 110 -8.70 -9.85 -7.17
N HIS A 111 -8.99 -11.16 -7.15
CA HIS A 111 -10.08 -11.71 -6.35
C HIS A 111 -9.86 -11.45 -4.85
N ALA A 112 -8.65 -11.74 -4.33
CA ALA A 112 -8.32 -11.52 -2.92
C ALA A 112 -8.44 -10.05 -2.50
N ALA A 113 -8.06 -9.11 -3.38
CA ALA A 113 -8.14 -7.66 -3.14
C ALA A 113 -9.56 -7.17 -2.83
N LEU A 114 -10.58 -7.81 -3.42
CA LEU A 114 -11.99 -7.44 -3.31
C LEU A 114 -12.78 -8.29 -2.30
N LEU A 115 -12.17 -9.29 -1.67
CA LEU A 115 -12.82 -10.09 -0.62
C LEU A 115 -13.18 -9.27 0.63
N PRO A 116 -12.32 -8.36 1.16
CA PRO A 116 -12.67 -7.54 2.30
C PRO A 116 -13.90 -6.68 2.01
N LYS A 117 -14.90 -6.72 2.89
CA LYS A 117 -16.17 -5.99 2.72
C LYS A 117 -15.95 -4.49 2.48
N ALA A 118 -15.02 -3.87 3.20
CA ALA A 118 -14.69 -2.46 3.03
C ALA A 118 -14.10 -2.14 1.65
N HIS A 119 -13.30 -3.04 1.08
CA HIS A 119 -12.74 -2.85 -0.26
C HIS A 119 -13.81 -3.02 -1.32
N ARG A 120 -14.67 -4.04 -1.19
CA ARG A 120 -15.79 -4.24 -2.11
C ARG A 120 -16.74 -3.05 -2.14
N GLU A 121 -17.10 -2.49 -0.98
CA GLU A 121 -17.97 -1.30 -0.92
C GLU A 121 -17.34 -0.08 -1.60
N LEU A 122 -16.03 0.12 -1.47
CA LEU A 122 -15.31 1.20 -2.15
C LEU A 122 -15.20 0.95 -3.65
N TRP A 123 -14.95 -0.30 -4.04
CA TRP A 123 -14.87 -0.72 -5.44
C TRP A 123 -16.22 -0.62 -6.16
N GLU A 124 -17.32 -0.97 -5.50
CA GLU A 124 -18.68 -0.79 -6.03
C GLU A 124 -19.04 0.70 -6.20
N HIS A 125 -18.47 1.57 -5.38
CA HIS A 125 -18.77 3.00 -5.42
C HIS A 125 -17.93 3.77 -6.44
N TYR A 126 -16.63 3.50 -6.52
CA TYR A 126 -15.68 4.24 -7.37
C TYR A 126 -15.20 3.45 -8.60
N GLY A 127 -15.28 2.13 -8.56
CA GLY A 127 -14.77 1.27 -9.63
C GLY A 127 -13.26 1.45 -9.86
N PRO A 128 -12.80 1.27 -11.11
CA PRO A 128 -11.40 1.44 -11.50
C PRO A 128 -10.89 2.88 -11.37
N HIS A 129 -11.79 3.86 -11.43
CA HIS A 129 -11.49 5.28 -11.39
C HIS A 129 -11.66 5.81 -9.96
N PHE A 130 -10.76 5.41 -9.06
CA PHE A 130 -10.81 5.89 -7.69
C PHE A 130 -10.25 7.32 -7.58
N PRO A 131 -10.95 8.23 -6.87
CA PRO A 131 -10.54 9.63 -6.75
C PRO A 131 -9.37 9.79 -5.78
N ASP A 132 -8.96 11.03 -5.53
CA ASP A 132 -7.91 11.34 -4.57
C ASP A 132 -8.25 10.87 -3.14
N ASP A 133 -7.19 10.65 -2.35
CA ASP A 133 -7.27 10.12 -1.00
C ASP A 133 -8.22 10.94 -0.09
N ASN A 134 -8.25 12.26 -0.25
CA ASN A 134 -9.07 13.14 0.57
C ASN A 134 -10.56 12.99 0.24
N THR A 135 -10.91 12.85 -1.04
CA THR A 135 -12.29 12.56 -1.47
C THR A 135 -12.82 11.26 -0.86
N ILE A 136 -12.01 10.19 -0.90
CA ILE A 136 -12.40 8.90 -0.29
C ILE A 136 -12.52 9.02 1.23
N GLU A 137 -11.59 9.74 1.88
CA GLU A 137 -11.62 9.96 3.32
C GLU A 137 -12.89 10.70 3.77
N VAL A 138 -13.30 11.74 3.03
CA VAL A 138 -14.54 12.50 3.29
C VAL A 138 -15.76 11.59 3.16
N TYR A 139 -15.85 10.80 2.09
CA TYR A 139 -16.93 9.83 1.90
C TYR A 139 -17.01 8.83 3.07
N LEU A 140 -15.88 8.25 3.50
CA LEU A 140 -15.85 7.30 4.61
C LEU A 140 -16.28 7.93 5.94
N LYS A 141 -15.93 9.20 6.19
CA LYS A 141 -16.34 9.92 7.39
C LYS A 141 -17.84 10.25 7.38
N LEU A 142 -18.36 10.79 6.28
CA LEU A 142 -19.73 11.29 6.19
C LEU A 142 -20.75 10.17 5.99
N GLU A 143 -20.49 9.27 5.03
CA GLU A 143 -21.47 8.26 4.59
C GLU A 143 -21.32 6.92 5.32
N ARG A 144 -20.11 6.61 5.81
CA ARG A 144 -19.80 5.36 6.52
C ARG A 144 -19.52 5.56 8.01
N SER A 145 -19.52 6.81 8.48
CA SER A 145 -19.35 7.18 9.89
C SER A 145 -18.02 6.69 10.49
N TYR A 146 -16.96 6.63 9.68
CA TYR A 146 -15.63 6.25 10.15
C TYR A 146 -15.03 7.37 11.00
N THR A 147 -14.20 7.01 11.98
CA THR A 147 -13.33 7.99 12.63
C THR A 147 -12.28 8.49 11.63
N ALA A 148 -11.73 9.68 11.85
CA ALA A 148 -10.71 10.23 10.95
C ALA A 148 -9.50 9.30 10.80
N ASP A 149 -9.08 8.65 11.87
CA ASP A 149 -7.97 7.70 11.83
C ASP A 149 -8.29 6.42 11.06
N ALA A 150 -9.48 5.86 11.29
CA ALA A 150 -9.94 4.68 10.56
C ALA A 150 -10.13 4.96 9.07
N ALA A 151 -10.60 6.16 8.71
CA ALA A 151 -10.78 6.58 7.33
C ALA A 151 -9.40 6.67 6.63
N ARG A 152 -8.43 7.39 7.20
CA ARG A 152 -7.06 7.45 6.64
C ARG A 152 -6.43 6.07 6.47
N HIS A 153 -6.55 5.21 7.48
CA HIS A 153 -6.03 3.85 7.41
C HIS A 153 -6.71 3.04 6.29
N ALA A 154 -8.04 3.16 6.16
CA ALA A 154 -8.79 2.49 5.11
C ALA A 154 -8.38 2.94 3.71
N VAL A 155 -8.25 4.25 3.48
CA VAL A 155 -7.79 4.79 2.18
C VAL A 155 -6.40 4.26 1.83
N ARG A 156 -5.45 4.34 2.77
CA ARG A 156 -4.07 3.86 2.57
C ARG A 156 -4.03 2.38 2.21
N VAL A 157 -4.74 1.54 2.97
CA VAL A 157 -4.76 0.08 2.75
C VAL A 157 -5.47 -0.28 1.44
N TYR A 158 -6.60 0.37 1.15
CA TYR A 158 -7.35 0.16 -0.08
C TYR A 158 -6.52 0.52 -1.31
N ARG A 159 -5.95 1.73 -1.34
CA ARG A 159 -5.16 2.22 -2.48
C ARG A 159 -3.96 1.32 -2.77
N ALA A 160 -3.18 0.99 -1.74
CA ALA A 160 -2.05 0.08 -1.89
C ALA A 160 -2.49 -1.29 -2.43
N THR A 161 -3.64 -1.79 -1.99
CA THR A 161 -4.19 -3.09 -2.42
C THR A 161 -4.68 -3.07 -3.87
N ILE A 162 -5.42 -2.05 -4.29
CA ILE A 162 -5.94 -1.93 -5.66
C ILE A 162 -4.81 -1.74 -6.67
N LEU A 163 -3.80 -0.94 -6.32
CA LEU A 163 -2.61 -0.75 -7.14
C LEU A 163 -1.80 -2.04 -7.26
N TYR A 164 -1.54 -2.73 -6.15
CA TYR A 164 -0.84 -4.01 -6.16
C TYR A 164 -1.56 -5.08 -6.99
N ALA A 165 -2.89 -5.10 -6.92
CA ALA A 165 -3.71 -6.06 -7.66
C ALA A 165 -3.91 -5.70 -9.15
N GLY A 166 -3.40 -4.57 -9.63
CA GLY A 166 -3.61 -4.13 -11.01
C GLY A 166 -5.08 -3.84 -11.34
N LEU A 167 -5.89 -3.50 -10.32
CA LEU A 167 -7.32 -3.19 -10.49
C LEU A 167 -7.56 -1.72 -10.86
N ASN A 168 -6.52 -0.93 -11.12
CA ASN A 168 -6.66 0.42 -11.67
C ASN A 168 -6.80 0.37 -13.19
N GLU A 169 -7.25 1.48 -13.79
CA GLU A 169 -7.41 1.59 -15.25
C GLU A 169 -6.17 1.13 -16.03
N ALA A 170 -4.96 1.50 -15.58
CA ALA A 170 -3.72 1.11 -16.22
C ALA A 170 -3.48 -0.42 -16.19
N GLY A 171 -3.80 -1.09 -15.08
CA GLY A 171 -3.68 -2.54 -14.97
C GLY A 171 -4.72 -3.28 -15.82
N ILE A 172 -5.97 -2.79 -15.83
CA ILE A 172 -7.04 -3.36 -16.65
C ILE A 172 -6.75 -3.20 -18.15
N LEU A 173 -6.24 -2.04 -18.57
CA LEU A 173 -5.88 -1.76 -19.97
C LEU A 173 -4.63 -2.56 -20.42
N GLY A 174 -3.70 -2.83 -19.51
CA GLY A 174 -2.52 -3.66 -19.79
C GLY A 174 -2.85 -5.12 -20.09
N ASP A 175 -3.87 -5.68 -19.41
CA ASP A 175 -4.31 -7.07 -19.62
C ASP A 175 -5.00 -7.27 -20.97
N VAL A 176 -5.81 -6.31 -21.44
CA VAL A 176 -6.47 -6.40 -22.76
C VAL A 176 -5.50 -6.22 -23.94
N ALA A 177 -4.38 -5.50 -23.73
CA ALA A 177 -3.36 -5.34 -24.76
C ALA A 177 -2.44 -6.58 -24.89
N ALA A 178 -2.42 -7.47 -23.88
CA ALA A 178 -1.58 -8.67 -23.90
C ALA A 178 -2.15 -9.81 -24.77
N ASP A 179 -3.42 -9.72 -25.19
CA ASP A 179 -4.09 -10.73 -26.03
C ASP A 179 -4.13 -10.36 -27.53
N GLU A 180 -3.67 -9.16 -27.90
CA GLU A 180 -3.52 -8.74 -29.31
C GLU A 180 -2.10 -8.25 -29.58
N ALA A 181 -1.17 -9.19 -29.75
CA ALA A 181 0.16 -8.93 -30.30
C ALA A 181 0.32 -9.63 -31.65
N ASP A 182 -0.24 -9.03 -32.70
CA ASP A 182 0.36 -9.05 -34.04
C ASP A 182 -0.14 -7.87 -34.88
N THR A 183 0.51 -6.70 -34.76
CA THR A 183 0.96 -5.91 -35.94
C THR A 183 1.80 -4.70 -35.53
N ASP A 184 3.06 -4.76 -35.97
CA ASP A 184 3.88 -3.73 -36.59
C ASP A 184 3.92 -2.27 -36.07
N SER A 185 5.11 -1.93 -35.57
CA SER A 185 5.87 -0.68 -35.69
C SER A 185 5.18 0.57 -36.25
N ALA A 186 5.26 1.68 -35.52
CA ALA A 186 5.79 2.94 -36.05
C ALA A 186 5.98 4.00 -34.94
N VAL A 187 7.24 4.39 -34.75
CA VAL A 187 7.65 5.63 -34.09
C VAL A 187 7.30 6.80 -35.01
N PRO A 188 6.88 7.96 -34.48
CA PRO A 188 7.32 9.19 -35.10
C PRO A 188 7.95 10.17 -34.11
N GLU A 189 8.97 10.81 -34.66
CA GLU A 189 9.94 11.69 -34.06
C GLU A 189 9.37 13.07 -33.67
N ARG A 190 10.04 13.69 -32.70
CA ARG A 190 9.90 15.10 -32.33
C ARG A 190 10.46 16.02 -33.42
N PRO A 191 9.92 17.23 -33.56
CA PRO A 191 10.70 18.40 -33.93
C PRO A 191 10.89 19.35 -32.74
N THR A 192 12.14 19.75 -32.56
CA THR A 192 12.65 20.92 -31.82
C THR A 192 12.14 22.22 -32.45
N ASP A 193 11.84 23.27 -31.67
CA ASP A 193 12.81 24.36 -31.41
C ASP A 193 12.26 25.52 -30.54
N ALA A 194 13.18 26.04 -29.73
CA ALA A 194 13.39 27.38 -29.17
C ALA A 194 12.21 28.34 -28.80
N ARG A 195 12.21 28.80 -27.53
CA ARG A 195 12.62 30.16 -27.08
C ARG A 195 12.17 30.45 -25.64
N SER A 196 13.14 30.75 -24.77
CA SER A 196 13.01 31.62 -23.57
C SER A 196 13.75 32.94 -23.88
N PRO A 197 13.66 34.06 -23.11
CA PRO A 197 13.31 34.15 -21.68
C PRO A 197 12.55 35.43 -21.21
N MET A 198 12.29 35.47 -19.89
CA MET A 198 12.55 36.57 -18.94
C MET A 198 11.38 37.26 -18.21
N ASP A 199 11.53 37.26 -16.88
CA ASP A 199 11.14 38.23 -15.85
C ASP A 199 9.68 38.39 -15.40
N ARG A 200 9.41 37.97 -14.16
CA ARG A 200 9.22 38.94 -13.05
C ARG A 200 9.19 38.29 -11.65
N GLN A 201 9.99 38.90 -10.80
CA GLN A 201 10.22 38.73 -9.37
C GLN A 201 9.08 39.31 -8.49
N MET A 202 8.82 38.70 -7.33
CA MET A 202 8.52 39.30 -6.00
C MET A 202 7.84 38.23 -5.13
N ASP A 203 8.54 37.62 -4.17
CA ASP A 203 8.74 38.09 -2.80
C ASP A 203 7.43 38.34 -2.02
N ARG A 204 7.14 37.45 -1.05
CA ARG A 204 6.51 37.82 0.22
C ARG A 204 6.72 36.73 1.27
N GLN A 205 7.26 37.18 2.39
CA GLN A 205 7.68 36.46 3.59
C GLN A 205 6.52 36.12 4.54
N ASN A 206 6.59 34.90 5.13
CA ASN A 206 6.31 34.45 6.53
C ASN A 206 4.95 34.72 7.25
N PRO A 207 4.60 34.06 8.40
CA PRO A 207 5.27 32.97 9.14
C PRO A 207 4.35 31.80 9.61
N SER A 208 4.99 30.85 10.28
CA SER A 208 4.57 29.59 10.90
C SER A 208 3.43 29.65 11.94
N THR A 209 2.68 28.55 12.03
CA THR A 209 2.10 28.09 13.30
C THR A 209 2.34 26.59 13.44
N GLU A 210 3.18 26.25 14.41
CA GLU A 210 3.55 24.89 14.78
C GLU A 210 2.37 24.18 15.48
N TRP A 211 2.04 22.98 15.02
CA TRP A 211 1.29 22.01 15.81
C TRP A 211 2.18 20.79 16.01
N THR A 212 2.67 20.58 17.22
CA THR A 212 3.44 19.39 17.60
C THR A 212 2.48 18.24 17.91
N ALA A 213 2.74 17.08 17.31
CA ALA A 213 2.16 15.80 17.72
C ALA A 213 3.29 14.79 17.97
N PRO A 214 3.19 13.96 19.03
CA PRO A 214 4.29 13.12 19.49
C PRO A 214 4.45 11.93 18.56
N THR A 215 5.48 11.94 17.72
CA THR A 215 5.79 10.79 16.88
C THR A 215 6.82 9.95 17.60
N ASN A 216 6.43 8.73 17.94
CA ASN A 216 7.33 7.63 18.25
C ASN A 216 8.08 7.28 16.95
N ALA A 217 9.04 8.12 16.59
CA ALA A 217 9.84 8.00 15.39
C ALA A 217 11.09 7.20 15.75
N SER A 218 11.28 6.06 15.08
CA SER A 218 12.62 5.47 14.96
C SER A 218 13.60 6.60 14.61
N PRO A 219 14.77 6.70 15.28
CA PRO A 219 15.62 7.87 15.15
C PRO A 219 15.99 8.04 13.68
N VAL A 220 15.47 9.10 13.08
CA VAL A 220 15.80 9.46 11.71
C VAL A 220 17.04 10.34 11.78
N ARG A 221 18.07 9.97 11.03
CA ARG A 221 19.28 10.78 10.88
C ARG A 221 19.14 11.65 9.65
N THR A 222 19.50 12.91 9.79
CA THR A 222 19.62 13.85 8.68
C THR A 222 21.09 14.19 8.54
N LEU A 223 21.67 13.91 7.37
CA LEU A 223 23.01 14.38 7.00
C LEU A 223 22.85 15.56 6.04
N SER A 224 23.35 16.72 6.44
CA SER A 224 23.35 17.92 5.61
C SER A 224 24.73 18.11 5.00
N PHE A 225 24.80 18.20 3.68
CA PHE A 225 26.02 18.48 2.93
C PHE A 225 25.94 19.88 2.33
N PRO A 226 26.91 20.77 2.60
CA PRO A 226 26.97 22.04 1.92
C PRO A 226 27.42 21.84 0.46
N LEU A 227 26.64 22.35 -0.49
CA LEU A 227 26.95 22.39 -1.91
C LEU A 227 27.55 23.76 -2.28
N LYS A 228 28.23 23.84 -3.44
CA LYS A 228 28.77 25.12 -3.94
C LYS A 228 27.64 26.14 -4.13
N GLY A 229 27.83 27.33 -3.56
CA GLY A 229 26.90 28.46 -3.62
C GLY A 229 25.66 28.25 -2.76
N SER A 230 25.70 28.67 -1.50
CA SER A 230 24.57 28.82 -0.55
C SER A 230 23.43 27.79 -0.61
N ARG A 231 23.71 26.55 -1.00
CA ARG A 231 22.75 25.45 -1.13
C ARG A 231 23.18 24.33 -0.18
N SER A 232 22.23 23.72 0.49
CA SER A 232 22.44 22.53 1.31
C SER A 232 21.64 21.37 0.73
N PHE A 233 22.22 20.18 0.75
CA PHE A 233 21.53 18.94 0.43
C PHE A 233 21.34 18.14 1.71
N ASP A 234 20.08 17.90 2.08
CA ASP A 234 19.71 17.18 3.30
C ASP A 234 19.26 15.76 2.95
N LEU A 235 20.06 14.78 3.34
CA LEU A 235 19.73 13.37 3.20
C LEU A 235 19.11 12.84 4.49
N ARG A 236 17.86 12.37 4.42
CA ARG A 236 17.10 11.87 5.57
C ARG A 236 16.95 10.35 5.48
N PHE A 237 17.44 9.62 6.48
CA PHE A 237 17.43 8.14 6.49
C PHE A 237 17.26 7.55 7.89
N PRO A 238 16.72 6.32 8.01
CA PRO A 238 16.56 5.65 9.31
C PRO A 238 17.93 5.29 9.94
N ALA A 239 18.08 5.42 11.26
CA ALA A 239 19.37 5.20 11.94
C ALA A 239 19.93 3.77 11.84
N ASN A 240 19.12 2.80 11.43
CA ASN A 240 19.43 1.39 11.33
C ASN A 240 19.79 0.98 9.87
N LEU A 241 20.70 1.73 9.27
CA LEU A 241 21.17 1.50 7.90
C LEU A 241 22.28 0.44 7.87
N THR A 242 22.15 -0.57 7.01
CA THR A 242 23.16 -1.63 6.83
C THR A 242 24.16 -1.25 5.73
N LYS A 243 25.26 -2.00 5.62
CA LYS A 243 26.28 -1.77 4.57
C LYS A 243 25.70 -1.99 3.16
N GLU A 244 24.80 -2.96 3.01
CA GLU A 244 24.10 -3.24 1.74
C GLU A 244 23.16 -2.08 1.35
N ASP A 245 22.44 -1.49 2.33
CA ASP A 245 21.60 -0.31 2.09
C ASP A 245 22.44 0.89 1.62
N PHE A 246 23.65 1.06 2.16
CA PHE A 246 24.57 2.12 1.73
C PHE A 246 25.04 1.94 0.28
N GLU A 247 25.29 0.72 -0.16
CA GLU A 247 25.69 0.42 -1.54
C GLU A 247 24.53 0.73 -2.52
N ILE A 248 23.30 0.36 -2.15
CA ILE A 248 22.10 0.67 -2.93
C ILE A 248 21.89 2.19 -3.05
N ILE A 249 22.03 2.94 -1.94
CA ILE A 249 21.92 4.41 -1.96
C ILE A 249 23.01 5.01 -2.87
N GLY A 250 24.24 4.50 -2.81
CA GLY A 250 25.33 4.95 -3.67
C GLY A 250 25.04 4.74 -5.16
N ASP A 251 24.49 3.59 -5.54
CA ASP A 251 24.12 3.32 -6.93
C ASP A 251 22.92 4.13 -7.38
N PHE A 252 21.95 4.36 -6.49
CA PHE A 252 20.81 5.22 -6.74
C PHE A 252 21.23 6.68 -6.97
N LEU A 253 22.21 7.18 -6.21
CA LEU A 253 22.76 8.53 -6.40
C LEU A 253 23.48 8.70 -7.75
N LYS A 254 24.15 7.65 -8.26
CA LYS A 254 24.76 7.68 -9.62
C LYS A 254 23.71 7.73 -10.72
N VAL A 255 22.56 7.07 -10.53
CA VAL A 255 21.44 7.15 -11.46
C VAL A 255 20.84 8.56 -11.45
N TRP A 256 20.75 9.18 -10.28
CA TRP A 256 20.28 10.56 -10.14
C TRP A 256 21.25 11.60 -10.69
N GLU A 257 22.56 11.37 -10.62
CA GLU A 257 23.55 12.19 -11.32
C GLU A 257 23.24 12.24 -12.83
N ARG A 258 22.90 11.11 -13.45
CA ARG A 258 22.53 11.06 -14.87
C ARG A 258 21.20 11.70 -15.22
N GLN A 259 20.25 11.76 -14.27
CA GLN A 259 18.93 12.36 -14.49
C GLN A 259 18.88 13.86 -14.19
N PHE A 260 19.67 14.34 -13.23
CA PHE A 260 19.65 15.73 -12.78
C PHE A 260 20.87 16.56 -13.24
N VAL A 261 21.98 15.92 -13.59
CA VAL A 261 23.11 16.58 -14.26
C VAL A 261 22.96 16.36 -15.76
N ALA A 262 22.09 17.15 -16.38
CA ALA A 262 22.18 17.38 -17.82
C ALA A 262 23.51 18.10 -18.08
N THR A 263 24.34 17.44 -18.89
CA THR A 263 25.61 17.87 -19.47
C THR A 263 25.74 19.38 -19.68
N GLU A 264 26.73 20.00 -19.03
CA GLU A 264 27.54 21.04 -19.68
C GLU A 264 28.64 20.36 -20.49
#